data_AF-A0A943US68-F1
#
_entry.id   AF-A0A943US68-F1
#
_cell.length_a   1.000
_cell.length_b   1.000
_cell.length_c   1.000
_cell.angle_alpha   90.00
_cell.angle_beta   90.00
_cell.angle_gamma   90.00
#
_symmetry.space_group_name_H-M   'P 1'
#
loop_
_entity.id
_entity.type
_entity.pdbx_description
1 polymer ?
#
loop_
_entity_poly.entity_id
_entity_poly.type
_entity_poly.pdbx_seq_one_letter_code
_entity_poly.pdbx_strand_id
1 'polypeptide(L)'
;MVVVAIACAAVLAAFVLAFVAVSYERELRSMARFLEERERGSNERLTVEFSTRGIAGLARAVNDELDAQRDARVERDRREQAFREDLAALSHDIRTPLAGAQGYVQLYERTADEEQKRRYLAAAQERLAAMRALTDDLFEYAKASDEQHPLGMEPVCLFSAVADVLAGMYPQFAERGWAPDL
;
A
#
# COMPACT_ATOMS: atom_id res chain seq x y z
N MET A 1 -36.09 51.49 -42.21
CA MET A 1 -36.66 50.53 -41.25
C MET A 1 -35.91 49.20 -41.23
N VAL A 2 -35.87 48.44 -42.33
CA VAL A 2 -35.23 47.10 -42.39
C VAL A 2 -33.73 47.11 -42.08
N VAL A 3 -32.95 48.03 -42.68
CA VAL A 3 -31.50 48.13 -42.46
C VAL A 3 -31.15 48.41 -41.00
N VAL A 4 -31.92 49.30 -40.35
CA VAL A 4 -31.72 49.64 -38.93
C VAL A 4 -32.03 48.44 -38.04
N ALA A 5 -33.10 47.69 -38.33
CA ALA A 5 -33.44 46.49 -37.59
C ALA A 5 -32.35 45.40 -37.71
N ILE A 6 -31.78 45.20 -38.91
CA ILE A 6 -30.68 44.25 -39.13
C ILE A 6 -29.43 44.68 -38.35
N ALA A 7 -29.09 45.96 -38.37
CA ALA A 7 -27.95 46.49 -37.62
C ALA A 7 -28.13 46.30 -36.11
N CYS A 8 -29.31 46.57 -35.56
CA CYS A 8 -29.61 46.34 -34.15
C CYS A 8 -29.52 44.85 -33.77
N ALA A 9 -30.04 43.95 -34.60
CA ALA A 9 -29.94 42.51 -34.37
C ALA A 9 -28.49 42.01 -34.39
N ALA A 10 -27.65 42.52 -35.30
CA ALA A 10 -26.24 42.18 -35.36
C ALA A 10 -25.46 42.66 -34.12
N VAL A 11 -25.74 43.88 -33.64
CA VAL A 11 -25.12 44.41 -32.42
C VAL A 11 -25.54 43.59 -31.19
N LEU A 12 -26.83 43.24 -31.09
CA LEU A 12 -27.31 42.39 -30.00
C LEU A 12 -26.66 41.01 -30.03
N ALA A 13 -26.56 40.37 -31.20
CA ALA A 13 -25.89 39.09 -31.35
C ALA A 13 -24.40 39.16 -30.97
N ALA A 14 -23.69 40.21 -31.39
CA ALA A 14 -22.31 40.44 -31.01
C ALA A 14 -22.15 40.63 -29.48
N PHE A 15 -23.06 41.38 -28.86
CA PHE A 15 -23.07 41.57 -27.40
C PHE A 15 -23.31 40.26 -26.65
N VAL A 16 -24.28 39.44 -27.09
CA VAL A 16 -24.56 38.12 -26.51
C VAL A 16 -23.36 37.19 -26.67
N LEU A 17 -22.73 37.14 -27.84
CA LEU A 17 -21.54 36.32 -28.09
C LEU A 17 -20.36 36.75 -27.20
N ALA A 18 -20.12 38.06 -27.08
CA ALA A 18 -19.07 38.59 -26.22
C ALA A 18 -19.35 38.28 -24.75
N PHE A 19 -20.60 38.43 -24.29
CA PHE A 19 -21.00 38.10 -22.93
C PHE A 19 -20.75 36.62 -22.61
N VAL A 20 -21.19 35.72 -23.50
CA VAL A 20 -20.95 34.28 -23.36
C VAL A 20 -19.44 33.99 -23.31
N ALA A 21 -18.65 34.50 -24.25
CA ALA A 21 -17.21 34.27 -24.28
C ALA A 21 -16.51 34.71 -22.97
N VAL A 22 -16.84 35.91 -22.47
CA VAL A 22 -16.28 36.43 -21.21
C VAL A 22 -16.69 35.57 -20.02
N SER A 23 -17.94 35.11 -19.96
CA SER A 23 -18.41 34.21 -18.90
C SER A 23 -17.66 32.88 -18.89
N TYR A 24 -17.46 32.26 -20.06
CA TYR A 24 -16.69 31.01 -20.18
C TYR A 24 -15.23 31.20 -19.77
N GLU A 25 -14.58 32.28 -20.20
CA GLU A 25 -13.18 32.54 -19.85
C GLU A 25 -13.01 32.82 -18.35
N ARG A 26 -13.97 33.51 -17.73
CA ARG A 26 -14.00 33.72 -16.27
C ARG A 26 -14.11 32.41 -15.51
N GLU A 27 -15.01 31.53 -15.92
CA GLU A 27 -15.23 30.23 -15.29
C GLU A 27 -13.98 29.34 -15.40
N LEU A 28 -13.40 29.22 -16.59
CA LEU A 28 -12.16 28.46 -16.80
C LEU A 28 -11.00 29.00 -15.97
N ARG A 29 -10.89 30.34 -15.86
CA ARG A 29 -9.85 30.97 -15.02
C ARG A 29 -10.10 30.71 -13.53
N SER A 30 -11.35 30.68 -13.08
CA SER A 30 -11.70 30.32 -11.71
C SER A 30 -11.31 28.86 -11.41
N MET A 31 -11.66 27.94 -12.31
CA MET A 31 -11.28 26.53 -12.19
C MET A 31 -9.76 26.34 -12.16
N ALA A 32 -9.03 27.06 -13.02
CA ALA A 32 -7.57 27.01 -13.04
C ALA A 32 -6.97 27.53 -11.73
N ARG A 33 -7.42 28.69 -11.23
CA ARG A 33 -6.98 29.22 -9.93
C ARG A 33 -7.28 28.27 -8.79
N PHE A 34 -8.46 27.65 -8.78
CA PHE A 34 -8.78 26.64 -7.78
C PHE A 34 -7.74 25.51 -7.77
N LEU A 35 -7.33 25.00 -8.94
CA LEU A 35 -6.32 23.95 -9.03
C LEU A 35 -4.90 24.42 -8.66
N GLU A 36 -4.57 25.69 -8.88
CA GLU A 36 -3.27 26.28 -8.54
C GLU A 36 -3.14 26.63 -7.05
N GLU A 37 -4.19 27.19 -6.46
CA GLU A 37 -4.21 27.73 -5.09
C GLU A 37 -4.60 26.67 -4.06
N ARG A 38 -5.29 25.60 -4.47
CA ARG A 38 -5.72 24.54 -3.55
C ARG A 38 -4.53 23.87 -2.87
N GLU A 39 -4.63 23.72 -1.56
CA GLU A 39 -3.70 22.91 -0.79
C GLU A 39 -3.79 21.44 -1.19
N ARG A 40 -2.65 20.85 -1.59
CA ARG A 40 -2.58 19.44 -2.00
C ARG A 40 -2.97 18.54 -0.82
N GLY A 41 -4.08 17.83 -0.95
CA GLY A 41 -4.61 16.95 0.10
C GLY A 41 -5.79 17.52 0.88
N SER A 42 -6.24 18.75 0.57
CA SER A 42 -7.47 19.31 1.15
C SER A 42 -8.72 18.56 0.65
N ASN A 43 -9.83 18.70 1.38
CA ASN A 43 -11.14 18.17 0.95
C ASN A 43 -11.94 19.17 0.10
N GLU A 44 -11.31 20.23 -0.38
CA GLU A 44 -11.96 21.23 -1.21
C GLU A 44 -12.33 20.62 -2.56
N ARG A 45 -13.52 20.97 -3.04
CA ARG A 45 -14.06 20.52 -4.32
C ARG A 45 -14.16 21.69 -5.28
N LEU A 46 -13.91 21.43 -6.55
CA LEU A 46 -14.14 22.40 -7.58
C LEU A 46 -15.65 22.67 -7.69
N THR A 47 -16.02 23.93 -7.53
CA THR A 47 -17.39 24.42 -7.72
C THR A 47 -17.42 25.34 -8.94
N VAL A 48 -18.60 25.46 -9.54
CA VAL A 48 -18.81 26.28 -10.75
C VAL A 48 -19.98 27.22 -10.54
N GLU A 49 -19.83 28.48 -10.96
CA GLU A 49 -20.89 29.48 -10.85
C GLU A 49 -21.84 29.40 -12.05
N PHE A 50 -21.29 29.12 -13.25
CA PHE A 50 -22.08 28.98 -14.47
C PHE A 50 -22.01 27.56 -15.04
N SER A 51 -23.06 26.77 -14.82
CA SER A 51 -23.10 25.34 -15.18
C SER A 51 -23.69 25.09 -16.56
N THR A 52 -22.92 25.37 -17.61
CA THR A 52 -23.21 24.71 -18.90
C THR A 52 -22.91 23.22 -18.81
N ARG A 53 -23.55 22.39 -19.65
CA ARG A 53 -23.34 20.93 -19.63
C ARG A 53 -21.87 20.53 -19.73
N GLY A 54 -21.08 21.28 -20.50
CA GLY A 54 -19.63 21.08 -20.64
C GLY A 54 -18.85 21.42 -19.38
N ILE A 55 -19.07 22.61 -18.80
CA ILE A 55 -18.42 23.06 -17.56
C ILE A 55 -18.76 22.12 -16.40
N ALA A 56 -20.03 21.76 -16.23
CA ALA A 56 -20.46 20.83 -15.19
C ALA A 56 -19.93 19.40 -15.41
N GLY A 57 -19.69 18.99 -16.65
CA GLY A 57 -19.02 17.73 -16.98
C GLY A 57 -17.56 17.76 -16.58
N LEU A 58 -16.84 18.82 -16.94
CA LEU A 58 -15.44 18.99 -16.60
C LEU A 58 -15.22 19.11 -15.08
N ALA A 59 -16.05 19.88 -14.38
CA ALA A 59 -15.95 19.99 -12.93
C ALA A 59 -16.19 18.67 -12.20
N ARG A 60 -17.10 17.82 -12.69
CA ARG A 60 -17.28 16.46 -12.18
C ARG A 60 -16.05 15.60 -12.43
N ALA A 61 -15.56 15.54 -13.67
CA ALA A 61 -14.38 14.75 -14.01
C ALA A 61 -13.14 15.16 -13.19
N VAL A 62 -12.93 16.46 -12.98
CA VAL A 62 -11.85 16.97 -12.12
C VAL A 62 -12.05 16.50 -10.68
N ASN A 63 -13.26 16.64 -10.12
CA ASN A 63 -13.52 16.20 -8.76
C ASN A 63 -13.38 14.68 -8.59
N ASP A 64 -13.80 13.88 -9.56
CA ASP A 64 -13.64 12.43 -9.55
C ASP A 64 -12.16 12.03 -9.52
N GLU A 65 -11.31 12.72 -10.30
CA GLU A 65 -9.85 12.54 -10.26
C GLU A 65 -9.25 12.98 -8.92
N LEU A 66 -9.73 14.08 -8.33
CA LEU A 66 -9.28 14.52 -7.00
C LEU A 66 -9.65 13.51 -5.91
N ASP A 67 -10.84 12.91 -5.99
CA ASP A 67 -11.31 11.87 -5.08
C ASP A 67 -10.45 10.59 -5.26
N ALA A 68 -10.18 10.16 -6.49
CA ALA A 68 -9.31 9.01 -6.78
C ALA A 68 -7.87 9.21 -6.26
N GLN A 69 -7.28 10.40 -6.46
CA GLN A 69 -5.96 10.71 -5.93
C GLN A 69 -5.93 10.73 -4.41
N ARG A 70 -7.00 11.17 -3.77
CA ARG A 70 -7.12 11.15 -2.31
C ARG A 70 -7.16 9.71 -1.80
N ASP A 71 -7.99 8.87 -2.39
CA ASP A 71 -8.13 7.47 -1.99
C ASP A 71 -6.80 6.72 -2.16
N ALA A 72 -6.10 6.94 -3.28
CA ALA A 72 -4.77 6.37 -3.51
C ALA A 72 -3.74 6.83 -2.47
N ARG A 73 -3.77 8.10 -2.06
CA ARG A 73 -2.88 8.63 -0.99
C ARG A 73 -3.20 7.99 0.34
N VAL A 74 -4.48 7.95 0.74
CA VAL A 74 -4.91 7.35 2.00
C VAL A 74 -4.49 5.89 2.07
N GLU A 75 -4.68 5.15 0.98
CA GLU A 75 -4.29 3.74 0.90
C GLU A 75 -2.77 3.57 1.00
N ARG A 76 -2.00 4.39 0.28
CA ARG A 76 -0.54 4.38 0.37
C ARG A 76 -0.05 4.69 1.79
N ASP A 77 -0.60 5.72 2.42
CA ASP A 77 -0.20 6.13 3.77
C ASP A 77 -0.57 5.05 4.81
N ARG A 78 -1.70 4.37 4.64
CA ARG A 78 -2.06 3.18 5.45
C ARG A 78 -1.07 2.04 5.27
N ARG A 79 -0.70 1.70 4.03
CA ARG A 79 0.29 0.66 3.74
C ARG A 79 1.66 1.01 4.33
N GLU A 80 2.08 2.26 4.21
CA GLU A 80 3.35 2.74 4.80
C GLU A 80 3.33 2.64 6.33
N GLN A 81 2.20 3.00 6.96
CA GLN A 81 2.05 2.88 8.41
C GLN A 81 2.06 1.41 8.86
N ALA A 82 1.31 0.53 8.20
CA ALA A 82 1.30 -0.90 8.49
C ALA A 82 2.71 -1.51 8.34
N PHE A 83 3.42 -1.19 7.26
CA PHE A 83 4.79 -1.63 7.05
C PHE A 83 5.75 -1.18 8.17
N ARG A 84 5.60 0.04 8.67
CA ARG A 84 6.39 0.54 9.81
C ARG A 84 6.07 -0.21 11.11
N GLU A 85 4.81 -0.53 11.34
CA GLU A 85 4.36 -1.31 12.51
C GLU A 85 4.91 -2.74 12.44
N ASP A 86 4.83 -3.39 11.28
CA ASP A 86 5.38 -4.73 11.04
C ASP A 86 6.90 -4.75 11.27
N LEU A 87 7.63 -3.75 10.76
CA LEU A 87 9.08 -3.64 10.96
C LEU A 87 9.44 -3.44 12.44
N ALA A 88 8.64 -2.67 13.18
CA ALA A 88 8.83 -2.45 14.61
C ALA A 88 8.57 -3.73 15.42
N ALA A 89 7.50 -4.46 15.10
CA ALA A 89 7.18 -5.76 15.71
C ALA A 89 8.30 -6.76 15.45
N LEU A 90 8.77 -6.88 14.21
CA LEU A 90 9.86 -7.78 13.88
C LEU A 90 11.17 -7.42 14.60
N SER A 91 11.49 -6.12 14.68
CA SER A 91 12.68 -5.66 15.40
C SER A 91 12.64 -6.07 16.87
N HIS A 92 11.46 -6.04 17.49
CA HIS A 92 11.24 -6.55 18.85
C HIS A 92 11.44 -8.07 18.93
N ASP A 93 10.85 -8.80 17.99
CA ASP A 93 10.89 -10.27 17.97
C ASP A 93 12.28 -10.82 17.66
N ILE A 94 13.13 -10.08 16.94
CA ILE A 94 14.56 -10.39 16.74
C ILE A 94 15.38 -10.06 18.00
N ARG A 95 15.05 -8.98 18.72
CA ARG A 95 15.80 -8.55 19.91
C ARG A 95 15.72 -9.59 21.04
N THR A 96 14.57 -10.24 21.22
CA THR A 96 14.35 -11.27 22.24
C THR A 96 15.32 -12.46 22.13
N PRO A 97 15.39 -13.21 21.01
CA PRO A 97 16.32 -14.31 20.84
C PRO A 97 17.78 -13.83 20.84
N LEU A 98 18.08 -12.64 20.32
CA LEU A 98 19.43 -12.07 20.40
C LEU A 98 19.88 -11.87 21.85
N ALA A 99 19.04 -11.25 22.69
CA ALA A 99 19.33 -11.05 24.11
C ALA A 99 19.48 -12.41 24.84
N GLY A 100 18.63 -13.38 24.51
CA GLY A 100 18.74 -14.75 25.04
C GLY A 100 20.05 -15.43 24.66
N ALA A 101 20.45 -15.35 23.39
CA ALA A 101 21.72 -15.89 22.89
C ALA A 101 22.91 -15.23 23.61
N GLN A 102 22.91 -13.90 23.73
CA GLN A 102 23.93 -13.15 24.45
C GLN A 102 24.01 -13.57 25.92
N GLY A 103 22.86 -13.75 26.59
CA GLY A 103 22.82 -14.23 27.98
C GLY A 103 23.43 -15.61 28.15
N TYR A 104 23.13 -16.56 27.25
CA TYR A 104 23.73 -17.88 27.28
C TYR A 104 25.23 -17.86 26.99
N VAL A 105 25.70 -17.01 26.07
CA VAL A 105 27.14 -16.83 25.84
C VAL A 105 27.84 -16.28 27.10
N GLN A 106 27.24 -15.33 27.81
CA GLN A 106 27.80 -14.83 29.07
C GLN A 106 27.85 -15.91 30.17
N LEU A 107 26.85 -16.79 30.25
CA LEU A 107 26.86 -17.91 31.19
C LEU A 107 27.92 -18.96 30.82
N TYR A 108 28.11 -19.21 29.52
CA TYR A 108 29.17 -20.07 28.99
C TYR A 108 30.56 -19.56 29.41
N GLU A 109 30.82 -18.25 29.31
CA GLU A 109 32.11 -17.65 29.71
C GLU A 109 32.39 -17.72 31.22
N ARG A 110 31.34 -17.74 32.05
CA ARG A 110 31.45 -17.70 33.53
C ARG A 110 31.50 -19.08 34.19
N THR A 111 31.26 -20.13 33.42
CA THR A 111 31.16 -21.50 33.92
C THR A 111 32.45 -22.27 33.65
N ALA A 112 32.95 -22.98 34.67
CA ALA A 112 34.07 -23.91 34.52
C ALA A 112 33.62 -25.35 34.21
N ASP A 113 32.34 -25.66 34.43
CA ASP A 113 31.75 -26.98 34.18
C ASP A 113 31.48 -27.19 32.67
N GLU A 114 32.12 -28.20 32.10
CA GLU A 114 32.03 -28.53 30.67
C GLU A 114 30.62 -29.01 30.25
N GLU A 115 29.86 -29.64 31.15
CA GLU A 115 28.48 -30.05 30.84
C GLU A 115 27.56 -28.83 30.70
N GLN A 116 27.65 -27.89 31.65
CA GLN A 116 26.93 -26.62 31.61
C GLN A 116 27.34 -25.77 30.40
N LYS A 117 28.64 -25.71 30.06
CA LYS A 117 29.10 -25.02 28.84
C LYS A 117 28.42 -25.55 27.58
N ARG A 118 28.38 -26.87 27.38
CA ARG A 118 27.69 -27.46 26.23
C ARG A 118 26.21 -27.09 26.20
N ARG A 119 25.56 -27.12 27.37
CA ARG A 119 24.14 -26.76 27.48
C ARG A 119 23.88 -25.29 27.12
N TYR A 120 24.71 -24.36 27.62
CA TYR A 120 24.57 -22.94 27.27
C TYR A 120 24.88 -22.67 25.80
N LEU A 121 25.91 -23.30 25.24
CA LEU A 121 26.23 -23.18 23.82
C LEU A 121 25.08 -23.69 22.94
N ALA A 122 24.50 -24.85 23.27
CA ALA A 122 23.35 -25.39 22.55
C ALA A 122 22.13 -24.46 22.63
N ALA A 123 21.84 -23.92 23.81
CA ALA A 123 20.75 -22.96 23.99
C ALA A 123 20.98 -21.66 23.21
N ALA A 124 22.22 -21.14 23.15
CA ALA A 124 22.55 -19.98 22.34
C ALA A 124 22.35 -20.26 20.84
N GLN A 125 22.76 -21.45 20.36
CA GLN A 125 22.55 -21.86 18.97
C GLN A 125 21.08 -21.98 18.61
N GLU A 126 20.26 -22.53 19.50
CA GLU A 126 18.80 -22.60 19.33
C GLU A 126 18.18 -21.21 19.16
N ARG A 127 18.61 -20.23 19.99
CA ARG A 127 18.14 -18.84 19.87
C ARG A 127 18.58 -18.18 18.57
N LEU A 128 19.82 -18.41 18.12
CA LEU A 128 20.29 -17.91 16.83
C LEU A 128 19.55 -18.55 15.64
N ALA A 129 19.20 -19.84 15.74
CA ALA A 129 18.41 -20.52 14.72
C ALA A 129 16.98 -19.94 14.64
N ALA A 130 16.35 -19.67 15.78
CA ALA A 130 15.05 -18.99 15.81
C ALA A 130 15.12 -17.58 15.19
N MET A 131 16.17 -16.82 15.47
CA MET A 131 16.39 -15.50 14.85
C MET A 131 16.56 -15.59 13.34
N ARG A 132 17.27 -16.62 12.85
CA ARG A 132 17.44 -16.88 11.42
C ARG A 132 16.09 -17.16 10.76
N ALA A 133 15.27 -18.03 11.34
CA ALA A 133 13.93 -18.33 10.81
C ALA A 133 13.08 -17.05 10.65
N LEU A 134 13.06 -16.18 11.67
CA LEU A 134 12.36 -14.89 11.58
C LEU A 134 12.88 -13.99 10.45
N THR A 135 14.19 -14.02 10.18
CA THR A 135 14.80 -13.20 9.13
C THR A 135 14.53 -13.78 7.75
N ASP A 136 14.55 -15.11 7.61
CA ASP A 136 14.22 -15.82 6.39
C ASP A 136 12.73 -15.61 6.03
N ASP A 137 11.83 -15.70 7.01
CA ASP A 137 10.40 -15.42 6.85
C ASP A 137 10.15 -13.96 6.39
N LEU A 138 10.87 -12.99 6.95
CA LEU A 138 10.80 -11.59 6.50
C LEU A 138 11.24 -11.45 5.04
N PHE A 139 12.32 -12.11 4.65
CA PHE A 139 12.84 -12.02 3.29
C PHE A 139 11.85 -12.60 2.27
N GLU A 140 11.25 -13.76 2.58
CA GLU A 140 10.21 -14.34 1.74
C GLU A 140 8.96 -13.45 1.67
N TYR A 141 8.53 -12.86 2.79
CA TYR A 141 7.43 -11.90 2.79
C TYR A 141 7.72 -10.67 1.93
N ALA A 142 8.92 -10.08 2.06
CA ALA A 142 9.33 -8.92 1.28
C ALA A 142 9.35 -9.24 -0.22
N LYS A 143 9.82 -10.43 -0.59
CA LYS A 143 9.82 -10.91 -1.98
C LYS A 143 8.41 -11.13 -2.50
N ALA A 144 7.51 -11.71 -1.70
CA ALA A 144 6.11 -11.94 -2.08
C ALA A 144 5.30 -10.63 -2.19
N SER A 145 5.70 -9.59 -1.46
CA SER A 145 5.04 -8.28 -1.46
C SER A 145 5.53 -7.34 -2.57
N ASP A 146 6.57 -7.74 -3.32
CA ASP A 146 7.10 -6.94 -4.43
C ASP A 146 6.17 -7.02 -5.64
N GLU A 147 5.43 -5.93 -5.90
CA GLU A 147 4.57 -5.79 -7.08
C GLU A 147 5.35 -5.92 -8.41
N GLN A 148 6.67 -5.74 -8.39
CA GLN A 148 7.54 -5.90 -9.56
C GLN A 148 7.99 -7.35 -9.80
N HIS A 149 7.58 -8.28 -8.95
CA HIS A 149 7.86 -9.71 -9.07
C HIS A 149 6.59 -10.50 -9.45
N PRO A 150 6.15 -10.45 -10.72
CA PRO A 150 4.93 -11.11 -11.14
C PRO A 150 5.03 -12.63 -10.95
N LEU A 151 3.94 -13.23 -10.46
CA LEU A 151 3.85 -14.68 -10.29
C LEU A 151 3.93 -15.40 -11.64
N GLY A 152 4.86 -16.35 -11.75
CA GLY A 152 4.95 -17.27 -12.87
C GLY A 152 3.80 -18.27 -12.82
N MET A 153 2.75 -18.02 -13.61
CA MET A 153 1.58 -18.90 -13.66
C MET A 153 1.88 -20.11 -14.55
N GLU A 154 1.84 -21.30 -13.95
CA GLU A 154 1.99 -22.58 -14.67
C GLU A 154 0.95 -23.62 -14.22
N PRO A 155 0.63 -24.62 -15.06
CA PRO A 155 -0.22 -25.73 -14.65
C PRO A 155 0.44 -26.55 -13.54
N VAL A 156 -0.24 -26.69 -12.40
CA VAL A 156 0.25 -27.47 -11.25
C VAL A 156 -0.66 -28.67 -10.99
N CYS A 157 -0.05 -29.84 -10.76
CA CYS A 157 -0.78 -31.02 -10.29
C CYS A 157 -1.06 -30.89 -8.79
N LEU A 158 -2.28 -30.51 -8.43
CA LEU A 158 -2.68 -30.27 -7.04
C LEU A 158 -2.43 -31.49 -6.13
N PHE A 159 -2.68 -32.70 -6.63
CA PHE A 159 -2.44 -33.92 -5.85
C PHE A 159 -0.98 -34.09 -5.46
N SER A 160 -0.05 -33.85 -6.39
CA SER A 160 1.40 -33.94 -6.10
C SER A 160 1.81 -32.89 -5.08
N ALA A 161 1.39 -31.64 -5.28
CA ALA A 161 1.74 -30.55 -4.38
C ALA A 161 1.26 -30.81 -2.94
N VAL A 162 0.01 -31.28 -2.79
CA VAL A 162 -0.54 -31.62 -1.47
C VAL A 162 0.16 -32.84 -0.87
N ALA A 163 0.44 -33.88 -1.66
CA ALA A 163 1.13 -35.07 -1.19
C ALA A 163 2.55 -34.75 -0.68
N ASP A 164 3.29 -33.89 -1.38
CA ASP A 164 4.64 -33.47 -0.98
C ASP A 164 4.62 -32.74 0.37
N VAL A 165 3.65 -31.84 0.56
CA VAL A 165 3.46 -31.14 1.84
C VAL A 165 3.11 -32.12 2.96
N LEU A 166 2.14 -33.01 2.74
CA LEU A 166 1.71 -33.99 3.75
C LEU A 166 2.84 -34.97 4.12
N ALA A 167 3.64 -35.40 3.13
CA ALA A 167 4.82 -36.24 3.37
C ALA A 167 5.88 -35.50 4.19
N GLY A 168 6.13 -34.22 3.90
CA GLY A 168 7.04 -33.37 4.68
C GLY A 168 6.60 -33.17 6.14
N MET A 169 5.29 -33.17 6.40
CA MET A 169 4.73 -33.04 7.75
C MET A 169 4.65 -34.35 8.54
N TYR A 170 5.00 -35.49 7.93
CA TYR A 170 4.93 -36.81 8.56
C TYR A 170 5.61 -36.90 9.94
N PRO A 171 6.83 -36.35 10.17
CA PRO A 171 7.46 -36.38 11.49
C PRO A 171 6.60 -35.73 12.58
N GLN A 172 5.92 -34.63 12.25
CA GLN A 172 5.08 -33.88 13.18
C GLN A 172 3.76 -34.61 13.47
N PHE A 173 3.21 -35.32 12.48
CA PHE A 173 2.06 -36.20 12.68
C PHE A 173 2.43 -37.38 13.59
N ALA A 174 3.60 -37.98 13.39
CA ALA A 174 4.08 -39.08 14.21
C ALA A 174 4.29 -38.67 15.67
N GLU A 175 4.90 -37.50 15.92
CA GLU A 175 5.07 -36.96 17.28
C GLU A 175 3.75 -36.72 18.01
N ARG A 176 2.69 -36.36 17.27
CA ARG A 176 1.36 -36.05 17.82
C ARG A 176 0.40 -37.24 17.83
N GLY A 177 0.80 -38.37 17.24
CA GLY A 177 -0.08 -39.54 17.06
C GLY A 177 -1.29 -39.26 16.16
N TRP A 178 -1.14 -38.33 15.21
CA TRP A 178 -2.22 -37.98 14.27
C TRP A 178 -2.11 -38.82 13.00
N ALA A 179 -3.26 -39.28 12.50
CA ALA A 179 -3.39 -39.91 11.20
C ALA A 179 -4.40 -39.09 10.37
N PRO A 180 -4.01 -38.59 9.18
CA PRO A 180 -4.97 -37.94 8.29
C PRO A 180 -5.97 -38.99 7.76
N ASP A 181 -7.27 -38.74 7.93
CA ASP A 181 -8.31 -39.44 7.19
C ASP A 181 -8.37 -38.85 5.76
N LEU A 182 -8.37 -39.74 4.76
CA LEU A 182 -8.48 -39.41 3.33
C LEU A 182 -9.94 -39.25 2.90
#